data_AF-A0AAT9HGM8-F1
#
_entry.id   AF-A0AAT9HGM8-F1
#
_cell.length_a   1.000
_cell.length_b   1.000
_cell.length_c   1.000
_cell.angle_alpha   90.00
_cell.angle_beta   90.00
_cell.angle_gamma   90.00
#
_symmetry.space_group_name_H-M   'P 1'
#
loop_
_entity.id
_entity.type
_entity.pdbx_description
1 polymer ?
#
loop_
_entity_poly.entity_id
_entity_poly.type
_entity_poly.pdbx_seq_one_letter_code
_entity_poly.pdbx_strand_id
1 'polypeptide(L)'
;MGRFQHEAIAVDPKRGVVYETEDAFERPFGLFYRFLPQKPLGGTGSLRAGGRLQAMRVPGVPDLSSIQETGARFDHIEWVDVPDPRAAGTPIRHQDFGPKGITHAQKLEGCYWGGQSVYFVSSFARSAEGSAADHYGQIWRYDPDRRRLTLVIVFGPDTDVQLPGESPDNICLAPSGGLMVCEDGNGAQHVFGVTRRGEIYAMARNRQAITSAAAAAGGTAEDPEWGEFAGVTFSPDGDTMYVNCYNPGTTFAVTGPWRG
;
A
#
# COMPACT_ATOMS: atom_id res chain seq x y z
N MET A 1 -4.51 -18.09 -2.72
CA MET A 1 -4.21 -16.68 -2.47
C MET A 1 -2.94 -16.58 -1.67
N GLY A 2 -2.77 -17.36 -0.61
CA GLY A 2 -1.46 -17.63 0.00
C GLY A 2 -1.54 -17.50 1.51
N ARG A 3 -0.50 -17.91 2.23
CA ARG A 3 -0.39 -17.73 3.69
C ARG A 3 0.76 -16.79 4.02
N PHE A 4 0.42 -15.54 4.31
CA PHE A 4 1.30 -14.44 4.72
C PHE A 4 0.47 -13.36 5.44
N GLN A 5 1.11 -12.27 5.89
CA GLN A 5 0.43 -11.11 6.49
C GLN A 5 -0.25 -10.29 5.40
N HIS A 6 -1.46 -10.71 4.98
CA HIS A 6 -2.23 -9.98 3.96
C HIS A 6 -2.67 -8.63 4.50
N GLU A 7 -2.38 -7.57 3.75
CA GLU A 7 -2.85 -6.23 4.09
C GLU A 7 -3.99 -5.80 3.17
N ALA A 8 -3.72 -5.62 1.87
CA ALA A 8 -4.72 -5.18 0.91
C ALA A 8 -4.74 -6.05 -0.35
N ILE A 9 -5.90 -6.03 -1.03
CA ILE A 9 -6.05 -6.62 -2.35
C ILE A 9 -6.62 -5.63 -3.37
N ALA A 10 -6.22 -5.78 -4.63
CA ALA A 10 -6.84 -5.10 -5.77
C ALA A 10 -7.15 -6.10 -6.88
N VAL A 11 -8.35 -6.02 -7.46
CA VAL A 11 -8.78 -6.92 -8.54
C VAL A 11 -8.69 -6.22 -9.89
N ASP A 12 -7.94 -6.78 -10.84
CA ASP A 12 -8.01 -6.39 -12.26
C ASP A 12 -9.39 -6.79 -12.81
N PRO A 13 -10.27 -5.83 -13.14
CA PRO A 13 -11.64 -6.14 -13.59
C PRO A 13 -11.69 -6.77 -14.98
N LYS A 14 -10.63 -6.62 -15.80
CA LYS A 14 -10.53 -7.18 -17.15
C LYS A 14 -10.06 -8.63 -17.14
N ARG A 15 -9.16 -8.97 -16.21
CA ARG A 15 -8.51 -10.30 -16.17
C ARG A 15 -8.91 -11.17 -14.99
N GLY A 16 -9.50 -10.58 -13.95
CA GLY A 16 -9.78 -11.26 -12.69
C GLY A 16 -8.52 -11.63 -11.90
N VAL A 17 -7.37 -11.01 -12.21
CA VAL A 17 -6.14 -11.16 -11.42
C VAL A 17 -6.30 -10.41 -10.11
N VAL A 18 -5.89 -11.02 -9.00
CA VAL A 18 -5.91 -10.35 -7.69
C VAL A 18 -4.47 -10.00 -7.32
N TYR A 19 -4.20 -8.73 -7.06
CA TYR A 19 -2.92 -8.25 -6.53
C TYR A 19 -3.01 -8.17 -5.02
N GLU A 20 -1.95 -8.55 -4.31
CA GLU A 20 -1.96 -8.71 -2.87
C GLU A 20 -0.65 -8.14 -2.29
N THR A 21 -0.74 -7.42 -1.18
CA THR A 21 0.40 -6.86 -0.43
C THR A 21 0.65 -7.67 0.85
N GLU A 22 1.93 -7.78 1.22
CA GLU A 22 2.35 -8.40 2.48
C GLU A 22 2.95 -7.37 3.42
N ASP A 23 2.22 -7.08 4.50
CA ASP A 23 2.68 -6.21 5.56
C ASP A 23 3.68 -6.96 6.46
N ALA A 24 4.93 -6.98 6.00
CA ALA A 24 6.06 -7.49 6.75
C ALA A 24 7.16 -6.42 6.83
N PHE A 25 7.54 -6.09 8.06
CA PHE A 25 8.58 -5.10 8.38
C PHE A 25 9.85 -5.72 8.97
N GLU A 26 9.90 -7.04 9.16
CA GLU A 26 11.11 -7.77 9.57
C GLU A 26 11.79 -8.47 8.38
N ARG A 27 13.11 -8.42 8.31
CA ARG A 27 13.88 -9.04 7.22
C ARG A 27 13.71 -10.57 7.14
N PRO A 28 13.69 -11.16 5.93
CA PRO A 28 13.54 -10.51 4.63
C PRO A 28 12.14 -9.87 4.51
N PHE A 29 12.01 -8.65 3.98
CA PHE A 29 10.74 -7.91 4.04
C PHE A 29 9.60 -8.52 3.18
N GLY A 30 8.44 -7.87 3.16
CA GLY A 30 7.28 -8.33 2.40
C GLY A 30 7.50 -8.40 0.89
N LEU A 31 6.62 -9.13 0.20
CA LEU A 31 6.58 -9.22 -1.25
C LEU A 31 5.27 -8.66 -1.81
N PHE A 32 5.31 -8.17 -3.04
CA PHE A 32 4.11 -7.85 -3.81
C PHE A 32 3.70 -9.05 -4.66
N TYR A 33 2.45 -9.50 -4.51
CA TYR A 33 1.96 -10.72 -5.14
C TYR A 33 0.91 -10.45 -6.20
N ARG A 34 0.72 -11.45 -7.08
CA ARG A 34 -0.50 -11.63 -7.84
C ARG A 34 -0.99 -13.06 -7.75
N PHE A 35 -2.28 -13.23 -7.56
CA PHE A 35 -2.99 -14.48 -7.69
C PHE A 35 -3.74 -14.55 -9.02
N LEU A 36 -3.54 -15.66 -9.72
CA LEU A 36 -4.18 -16.00 -10.99
C LEU A 36 -5.25 -17.06 -10.71
N PRO A 37 -6.54 -16.68 -10.59
CA PRO A 37 -7.60 -17.64 -10.28
C PRO A 37 -7.80 -18.64 -11.41
N GLN A 38 -8.22 -19.88 -11.08
CA GLN A 38 -8.63 -20.86 -12.08
C GLN A 38 -9.93 -20.48 -12.79
N LYS A 39 -10.82 -19.74 -12.10
CA LYS A 39 -12.09 -19.24 -12.62
C LYS A 39 -12.14 -17.71 -12.52
N PRO A 40 -11.33 -16.98 -13.30
CA PRO A 40 -11.34 -15.53 -13.28
C PRO A 40 -12.74 -15.03 -13.71
N LEU A 41 -13.22 -13.96 -13.08
CA LEU A 41 -14.51 -13.33 -13.39
C LEU A 41 -15.74 -14.25 -13.25
N GLY A 42 -15.61 -15.39 -12.55
CA GLY A 42 -16.69 -16.37 -12.36
C GLY A 42 -17.77 -16.00 -11.33
N GLY A 43 -17.78 -14.76 -10.84
CA GLY A 43 -18.72 -14.29 -9.81
C GLY A 43 -18.39 -14.76 -8.38
N THR A 44 -19.35 -14.59 -7.48
CA THR A 44 -19.21 -14.91 -6.04
C THR A 44 -18.75 -16.35 -5.83
N GLY A 45 -17.69 -16.52 -5.04
CA GLY A 45 -17.13 -17.83 -4.69
C GLY A 45 -16.18 -18.44 -5.72
N SER A 46 -15.95 -17.81 -6.87
CA SER A 46 -15.05 -18.35 -7.91
C SER A 46 -13.61 -18.57 -7.43
N LEU A 47 -13.12 -17.75 -6.51
CA LEU A 47 -11.78 -17.86 -5.92
C LEU A 47 -11.55 -19.17 -5.14
N ARG A 48 -12.63 -19.85 -4.70
CA ARG A 48 -12.54 -21.18 -4.05
C ARG A 48 -12.04 -22.28 -4.97
N ALA A 49 -12.10 -22.06 -6.29
CA ALA A 49 -11.49 -22.95 -7.26
C ALA A 49 -9.95 -22.97 -7.18
N GLY A 50 -9.34 -22.08 -6.38
CA GLY A 50 -7.90 -21.97 -6.30
C GLY A 50 -7.30 -21.29 -7.53
N GLY A 51 -5.99 -21.36 -7.65
CA GLY A 51 -5.22 -20.58 -8.62
C GLY A 51 -3.73 -20.71 -8.38
N ARG A 52 -2.94 -19.96 -9.15
CA ARG A 52 -1.49 -19.84 -8.95
C ARG A 52 -1.16 -18.53 -8.25
N LEU A 53 -0.27 -18.57 -7.27
CA LEU A 53 0.27 -17.38 -6.62
C LEU A 53 1.66 -17.10 -7.19
N GLN A 54 1.92 -15.83 -7.51
CA GLN A 54 3.20 -15.37 -8.02
C GLN A 54 3.67 -14.14 -7.24
N ALA A 55 4.97 -14.02 -7.02
CA ALA A 55 5.60 -12.82 -6.45
C ALA A 55 6.27 -11.98 -7.55
N MET A 56 6.26 -10.66 -7.38
CA MET A 56 6.87 -9.71 -8.30
C MET A 56 8.39 -9.75 -8.20
N ARG A 57 9.07 -9.77 -9.36
CA ARG A 57 10.50 -9.50 -9.47
C ARG A 57 10.73 -8.33 -10.42
N VAL A 58 11.40 -7.30 -9.92
CA VAL A 58 11.95 -6.20 -10.70
C VAL A 58 13.40 -6.58 -11.05
N PRO A 59 13.75 -6.75 -12.34
CA PRO A 59 15.10 -7.17 -12.72
C PRO A 59 16.17 -6.21 -12.18
N GLY A 60 17.15 -6.77 -11.44
CA GLY A 60 18.25 -6.01 -10.87
C GLY A 60 17.91 -5.20 -9.60
N VAL A 61 16.68 -5.27 -9.10
CA VAL A 61 16.24 -4.53 -7.91
C VAL A 61 15.76 -5.53 -6.85
N PRO A 62 16.62 -5.94 -5.90
CA PRO A 62 16.24 -6.85 -4.83
C PRO A 62 15.39 -6.19 -3.75
N ASP A 63 15.44 -4.87 -3.62
CA ASP A 63 14.75 -4.09 -2.59
C ASP A 63 14.24 -2.77 -3.20
N LEU A 64 12.93 -2.53 -3.15
CA LEU A 64 12.30 -1.33 -3.70
C LEU A 64 12.75 -0.04 -2.98
N SER A 65 13.17 -0.12 -1.71
CA SER A 65 13.64 1.05 -0.97
C SER A 65 14.89 1.69 -1.60
N SER A 66 15.66 0.93 -2.40
CA SER A 66 16.80 1.46 -3.15
C SER A 66 16.41 2.49 -4.22
N ILE A 67 15.12 2.58 -4.59
CA ILE A 67 14.64 3.49 -5.61
C ILE A 67 14.09 4.76 -4.96
N GLN A 68 14.81 5.86 -5.13
CA GLN A 68 14.53 7.13 -4.44
C GLN A 68 14.16 8.27 -5.40
N GLU A 69 13.96 7.97 -6.69
CA GLU A 69 13.63 8.96 -7.71
C GLU A 69 12.18 8.83 -8.14
N THR A 70 11.34 9.79 -7.75
CA THR A 70 9.96 9.90 -8.24
C THR A 70 9.95 9.89 -9.77
N GLY A 71 9.11 9.03 -10.35
CA GLY A 71 9.01 8.84 -11.78
C GLY A 71 9.94 7.77 -12.36
N ALA A 72 10.81 7.14 -11.54
CA ALA A 72 11.61 5.99 -11.95
C ALA A 72 10.73 4.87 -12.53
N ARG A 73 11.19 4.24 -13.63
CA ARG A 73 10.42 3.23 -14.37
C ARG A 73 11.26 1.99 -14.60
N PHE A 74 10.61 0.85 -14.40
CA PHE A 74 11.19 -0.47 -14.68
C PHE A 74 10.27 -1.21 -15.63
N ASP A 75 10.81 -1.58 -16.78
CA ASP A 75 10.14 -2.42 -17.76
C ASP A 75 10.46 -3.90 -17.53
N HIS A 76 9.72 -4.77 -18.21
CA HIS A 76 9.94 -6.22 -18.18
C HIS A 76 9.77 -6.86 -16.80
N ILE A 77 8.89 -6.32 -15.96
CA ILE A 77 8.57 -6.89 -14.64
C ILE A 77 8.24 -8.38 -14.77
N GLU A 78 8.94 -9.19 -13.99
CA GLU A 78 8.81 -10.63 -13.94
C GLU A 78 7.83 -11.01 -12.81
N TRP A 79 7.15 -12.14 -13.00
CA TRP A 79 6.28 -12.75 -12.00
C TRP A 79 6.69 -14.19 -11.84
N VAL A 80 7.05 -14.56 -10.62
CA VAL A 80 7.69 -15.84 -10.30
C VAL A 80 6.70 -16.65 -9.48
N ASP A 81 6.44 -17.90 -9.87
CA ASP A 81 5.57 -18.78 -9.09
C ASP A 81 6.11 -18.93 -7.66
N VAL A 82 5.23 -18.78 -6.68
CA VAL A 82 5.57 -19.04 -5.29
C VAL A 82 5.73 -20.56 -5.10
N PRO A 83 6.89 -21.04 -4.59
CA PRO A 83 7.15 -22.48 -4.48
C PRO A 83 6.12 -23.25 -3.64
N ASP A 84 5.83 -22.79 -2.42
CA ASP A 84 4.77 -23.32 -1.56
C ASP A 84 3.85 -22.19 -1.07
N PRO A 85 2.72 -21.93 -1.75
CA PRO A 85 1.79 -20.88 -1.35
C PRO A 85 1.07 -21.17 -0.04
N ARG A 86 1.11 -22.41 0.48
CA ARG A 86 0.56 -22.74 1.80
C ARG A 86 1.49 -22.35 2.94
N ALA A 87 2.74 -22.05 2.62
CA ALA A 87 3.81 -21.75 3.59
C ALA A 87 3.85 -22.78 4.72
N ALA A 88 3.75 -24.08 4.40
CA ALA A 88 3.51 -25.12 5.39
C ALA A 88 4.66 -25.24 6.41
N GLY A 89 5.90 -25.06 5.95
CA GLY A 89 7.10 -25.02 6.80
C GLY A 89 7.84 -23.68 6.75
N THR A 90 7.83 -22.99 5.60
CA THR A 90 8.61 -21.77 5.38
C THR A 90 7.67 -20.63 4.95
N PRO A 91 7.64 -19.49 5.66
CA PRO A 91 6.91 -18.30 5.20
C PRO A 91 7.31 -17.92 3.78
N ILE A 92 6.36 -17.43 2.97
CA ILE A 92 6.59 -17.25 1.52
C ILE A 92 7.79 -16.35 1.23
N ARG A 93 7.92 -15.23 1.94
CA ARG A 93 9.07 -14.30 1.82
C ARG A 93 10.44 -14.91 2.14
N HIS A 94 10.50 -16.10 2.74
CA HIS A 94 11.75 -16.83 3.05
C HIS A 94 12.03 -18.00 2.08
N GLN A 95 11.14 -18.26 1.12
CA GLN A 95 11.31 -19.38 0.20
C GLN A 95 12.36 -19.07 -0.87
N ASP A 96 12.96 -20.12 -1.43
CA ASP A 96 13.94 -19.99 -2.51
C ASP A 96 13.23 -19.70 -3.84
N PHE A 97 13.37 -18.46 -4.33
CA PHE A 97 12.89 -18.02 -5.65
C PHE A 97 13.90 -18.23 -6.78
N GLY A 98 14.93 -19.05 -6.52
CA GLY A 98 16.01 -19.38 -7.43
C GLY A 98 17.13 -18.34 -7.46
N PRO A 99 18.12 -18.50 -8.35
CA PRO A 99 19.36 -17.72 -8.33
C PRO A 99 19.19 -16.23 -8.62
N LYS A 100 18.05 -15.82 -9.21
CA LYS A 100 17.72 -14.42 -9.45
C LYS A 100 17.02 -13.75 -8.25
N GLY A 101 16.69 -14.51 -7.20
CA GLY A 101 15.99 -14.02 -6.02
C GLY A 101 14.58 -13.49 -6.31
N ILE A 102 14.11 -12.61 -5.45
CA ILE A 102 12.82 -11.93 -5.55
C ILE A 102 12.96 -10.48 -5.06
N THR A 103 12.05 -9.60 -5.45
CA THR A 103 12.08 -8.19 -5.00
C THR A 103 11.28 -8.04 -3.71
N HIS A 104 11.92 -7.52 -2.68
CA HIS A 104 11.33 -7.21 -1.39
C HIS A 104 10.99 -5.72 -1.26
N ALA A 105 10.08 -5.41 -0.35
CA ALA A 105 9.82 -4.05 0.12
C ALA A 105 9.32 -4.10 1.56
N GLN A 106 9.70 -3.12 2.37
CA GLN A 106 9.33 -3.05 3.77
C GLN A 106 7.91 -2.47 3.92
N LYS A 107 7.09 -3.06 4.80
CA LYS A 107 5.72 -2.61 5.13
C LYS A 107 4.89 -2.30 3.87
N LEU A 108 4.58 -3.33 3.07
CA LEU A 108 3.70 -3.16 1.91
C LEU A 108 2.25 -3.18 2.37
N GLU A 109 1.51 -2.10 2.09
CA GLU A 109 0.18 -1.92 2.66
C GLU A 109 -0.91 -1.71 1.62
N GLY A 110 -1.58 -0.55 1.60
CA GLY A 110 -2.72 -0.28 0.73
C GLY A 110 -2.45 -0.63 -0.74
N CYS A 111 -3.46 -1.22 -1.37
CA CYS A 111 -3.43 -1.66 -2.76
C CYS A 111 -4.77 -1.34 -3.43
N TYR A 112 -4.75 -0.71 -4.60
CA TYR A 112 -5.99 -0.30 -5.27
C TYR A 112 -5.88 -0.36 -6.79
N TRP A 113 -6.94 -0.80 -7.46
CA TRP A 113 -7.00 -0.80 -8.92
C TRP A 113 -7.48 0.53 -9.44
N GLY A 114 -6.76 1.11 -10.41
CA GLY A 114 -7.15 2.36 -11.05
C GLY A 114 -6.83 2.45 -12.53
N GLY A 115 -7.86 2.77 -13.32
CA GLY A 115 -7.78 2.79 -14.78
C GLY A 115 -7.37 1.42 -15.32
N GLN A 116 -6.10 1.29 -15.69
CA GLN A 116 -5.50 0.08 -16.25
C GLN A 116 -4.34 -0.47 -15.42
N SER A 117 -4.18 -0.01 -14.18
CA SER A 117 -3.02 -0.30 -13.34
C SER A 117 -3.44 -0.62 -11.92
N VAL A 118 -2.58 -1.33 -11.21
CA VAL A 118 -2.64 -1.45 -9.76
C VAL A 118 -1.67 -0.47 -9.13
N TYR A 119 -2.11 0.18 -8.07
CA TYR A 119 -1.29 1.02 -7.21
C TYR A 119 -1.09 0.30 -5.89
N PHE A 120 0.10 0.41 -5.30
CA PHE A 120 0.37 -0.15 -3.97
C PHE A 120 1.36 0.71 -3.21
N VAL A 121 1.35 0.57 -1.88
CA VAL A 121 2.14 1.38 -0.98
C VAL A 121 3.25 0.57 -0.32
N SER A 122 4.40 1.22 -0.09
CA SER A 122 5.40 0.81 0.89
C SER A 122 5.50 1.94 1.91
N SER A 123 5.04 1.69 3.12
CA SER A 123 4.70 2.74 4.07
C SER A 123 5.95 3.39 4.64
N PHE A 124 6.98 2.60 4.90
CA PHE A 124 8.31 3.12 5.19
C PHE A 124 9.37 2.09 4.84
N ALA A 125 10.61 2.58 4.79
CA ALA A 125 11.79 1.75 4.79
C ALA A 125 12.82 2.37 5.73
N ARG A 126 13.47 1.51 6.53
CA ARG A 126 14.49 1.91 7.51
C ARG A 126 15.77 1.14 7.30
N SER A 127 16.85 1.82 6.95
CA SER A 127 18.18 1.27 6.76
C SER A 127 18.72 0.60 8.04
N ALA A 128 18.34 1.11 9.21
CA ALA A 128 18.64 0.51 10.51
C ALA A 128 17.99 -0.88 10.72
N GLU A 129 16.83 -1.13 10.10
CA GLU A 129 16.16 -2.44 10.06
C GLU A 129 16.59 -3.27 8.85
N GLY A 130 17.49 -2.68 8.05
CA GLY A 130 18.11 -3.25 6.87
C GLY A 130 17.34 -2.96 5.58
N SER A 131 16.58 -1.89 5.43
CA SER A 131 16.26 -1.48 4.06
C SER A 131 17.49 -0.98 3.31
N ALA A 132 17.49 -1.06 1.97
CA ALA A 132 18.59 -0.56 1.15
C ALA A 132 18.73 0.97 1.21
N ALA A 133 17.64 1.69 1.48
CA ALA A 133 17.66 3.11 1.83
C ALA A 133 16.47 3.45 2.75
N ASP A 134 16.52 4.63 3.36
CA ASP A 134 15.44 5.18 4.17
C ASP A 134 14.39 5.87 3.28
N HIS A 135 13.10 5.65 3.56
CA HIS A 135 12.02 6.49 3.06
C HIS A 135 10.83 6.49 4.03
N TYR A 136 10.06 7.56 4.00
CA TYR A 136 8.87 7.77 4.83
C TYR A 136 7.58 7.38 4.11
N GLY A 137 7.70 6.92 2.86
CA GLY A 137 6.58 6.38 2.10
C GLY A 137 6.90 6.29 0.62
N GLN A 138 6.39 5.27 -0.04
CA GLN A 138 6.42 5.14 -1.50
C GLN A 138 5.06 4.71 -2.01
N ILE A 139 4.64 5.29 -3.13
CA ILE A 139 3.48 4.81 -3.89
C ILE A 139 3.98 4.32 -5.24
N TRP A 140 3.68 3.07 -5.54
CA TRP A 140 4.05 2.41 -6.77
C TRP A 140 2.85 2.20 -7.67
N ARG A 141 3.07 2.22 -8.98
CA ARG A 141 2.06 1.86 -9.99
C ARG A 141 2.60 0.78 -10.91
N TYR A 142 1.88 -0.33 -10.99
CA TYR A 142 2.16 -1.40 -11.95
C TYR A 142 1.10 -1.44 -13.07
N ASP A 143 1.58 -1.31 -14.31
CA ASP A 143 0.79 -1.50 -15.53
C ASP A 143 1.02 -2.92 -16.08
N PRO A 144 0.03 -3.84 -15.98
CA PRO A 144 0.16 -5.20 -16.47
C PRO A 144 0.19 -5.32 -17.99
N ASP A 145 -0.38 -4.38 -18.73
CA ASP A 145 -0.39 -4.40 -20.21
C ASP A 145 1.02 -4.12 -20.74
N ARG A 146 1.73 -3.20 -20.08
CA ARG A 146 3.12 -2.83 -20.42
C ARG A 146 4.17 -3.63 -19.66
N ARG A 147 3.78 -4.38 -18.62
CA ARG A 147 4.68 -4.97 -17.62
C ARG A 147 5.67 -3.94 -17.07
N ARG A 148 5.14 -2.78 -16.68
CA ARG A 148 5.91 -1.62 -16.22
C ARG A 148 5.58 -1.27 -14.79
N LEU A 149 6.59 -1.17 -13.94
CA LEU A 149 6.50 -0.58 -12.61
C LEU A 149 6.95 0.89 -12.68
N THR A 150 6.27 1.78 -11.98
CA THR A 150 6.64 3.20 -11.86
C THR A 150 6.56 3.62 -10.41
N LEU A 151 7.59 4.26 -9.88
CA LEU A 151 7.52 4.96 -8.61
C LEU A 151 6.73 6.26 -8.82
N VAL A 152 5.51 6.34 -8.28
CA VAL A 152 4.61 7.49 -8.44
C VAL A 152 5.05 8.62 -7.52
N ILE A 153 5.42 8.29 -6.29
CA ILE A 153 5.90 9.24 -5.30
C ILE A 153 6.79 8.53 -4.29
N VAL A 154 7.77 9.25 -3.76
CA VAL A 154 8.55 8.86 -2.59
C VAL A 154 8.70 10.05 -1.66
N PHE A 155 8.55 9.79 -0.37
CA PHE A 155 8.79 10.73 0.70
C PHE A 155 10.14 10.40 1.35
N GLY A 156 11.06 11.36 1.31
CA GLY A 156 12.41 11.18 1.81
C GLY A 156 12.51 11.34 3.33
N PRO A 157 13.67 11.04 3.93
CA PRO A 157 13.91 11.24 5.37
C PRO A 157 13.87 12.70 5.84
N ASP A 158 13.84 13.66 4.92
CA ASP A 158 13.65 15.09 5.16
C ASP A 158 12.18 15.52 5.21
N THR A 159 11.24 14.56 5.13
CA THR A 159 9.80 14.81 5.25
C THR A 159 9.46 15.41 6.61
N ASP A 160 8.80 16.56 6.61
CA ASP A 160 8.18 17.12 7.81
C ASP A 160 6.95 16.28 8.19
N VAL A 161 7.06 15.53 9.28
CA VAL A 161 5.99 14.66 9.81
C VAL A 161 4.74 15.43 10.27
N GLN A 162 4.75 16.77 10.26
CA GLN A 162 3.55 17.58 10.47
C GLN A 162 2.80 17.90 9.16
N LEU A 163 3.36 17.54 8.01
CA LEU A 163 2.79 17.65 6.68
C LEU A 163 2.53 16.25 6.10
N PRO A 164 1.73 16.11 5.03
CA PRO A 164 1.54 14.83 4.38
C PRO A 164 2.84 14.25 3.81
N GLY A 165 3.06 12.96 4.05
CA GLY A 165 4.16 12.18 3.53
C GLY A 165 4.75 11.12 4.46
N GLU A 166 4.14 10.82 5.61
CA GLU A 166 4.68 9.86 6.56
C GLU A 166 3.78 8.62 6.68
N SER A 167 4.36 7.45 6.42
CA SER A 167 3.71 6.15 6.51
C SER A 167 2.34 6.13 5.82
N PRO A 168 2.30 6.44 4.51
CA PRO A 168 1.09 6.21 3.74
C PRO A 168 0.70 4.74 3.88
N ASP A 169 -0.58 4.46 3.99
CA ASP A 169 -1.10 3.11 4.11
C ASP A 169 -2.25 2.95 3.10
N ASN A 170 -3.49 3.19 3.54
CA ASN A 170 -4.63 2.83 2.74
C ASN A 170 -4.83 3.81 1.59
N ILE A 171 -5.13 3.30 0.40
CA ILE A 171 -5.31 4.10 -0.81
C ILE A 171 -6.61 3.78 -1.52
N CYS A 172 -7.19 4.79 -2.17
CA CYS A 172 -8.26 4.61 -3.15
C CYS A 172 -8.15 5.59 -4.30
N LEU A 173 -8.86 5.33 -5.40
CA LEU A 173 -9.01 6.32 -6.46
C LEU A 173 -9.96 7.44 -6.05
N ALA A 174 -9.54 8.68 -6.28
CA ALA A 174 -10.42 9.84 -6.20
C ALA A 174 -11.31 9.96 -7.45
N PRO A 175 -12.56 10.46 -7.36
CA PRO A 175 -13.44 10.67 -8.52
C PRO A 175 -12.89 11.65 -9.57
N SER A 176 -12.17 12.69 -9.13
CA SER A 176 -11.41 13.60 -10.01
C SER A 176 -10.22 12.90 -10.69
N GLY A 177 -9.88 11.70 -10.25
CA GLY A 177 -8.71 10.91 -10.62
C GLY A 177 -7.49 11.26 -9.78
N GLY A 178 -6.49 10.37 -9.80
CA GLY A 178 -5.43 10.38 -8.79
C GLY A 178 -5.81 9.48 -7.62
N LEU A 179 -5.13 9.64 -6.48
CA LEU A 179 -5.33 8.84 -5.27
C LEU A 179 -5.76 9.70 -4.10
N MET A 180 -6.59 9.14 -3.22
CA MET A 180 -6.65 9.53 -1.81
C MET A 180 -5.84 8.52 -1.01
N VAL A 181 -5.07 9.01 -0.06
CA VAL A 181 -4.12 8.24 0.74
C VAL A 181 -4.33 8.57 2.21
N CYS A 182 -4.46 7.54 3.03
CA CYS A 182 -4.47 7.63 4.48
C CYS A 182 -3.05 7.45 5.02
N GLU A 183 -2.75 8.11 6.14
CA GLU A 183 -1.51 7.92 6.88
C GLU A 183 -1.73 7.10 8.15
N ASP A 184 -0.68 6.36 8.49
CA ASP A 184 -0.44 5.59 9.72
C ASP A 184 0.98 5.91 10.24
N GLY A 185 1.27 7.21 10.41
CA GLY A 185 2.58 7.72 10.83
C GLY A 185 2.70 7.93 12.35
N ASN A 186 3.84 8.43 12.82
CA ASN A 186 3.96 8.90 14.21
C ASN A 186 3.67 10.40 14.35
N GLY A 187 3.68 11.14 13.24
CA GLY A 187 3.39 12.56 13.19
C GLY A 187 1.91 12.90 13.14
N ALA A 188 1.61 13.98 12.43
CA ALA A 188 0.23 14.35 12.15
C ALA A 188 -0.37 13.37 11.14
N GLN A 189 -1.57 12.87 11.43
CA GLN A 189 -2.25 11.93 10.55
C GLN A 189 -3.07 12.69 9.51
N HIS A 190 -2.82 12.45 8.23
CA HIS A 190 -3.57 13.07 7.14
C HIS A 190 -4.35 12.05 6.31
N VAL A 191 -5.42 12.57 5.70
CA VAL A 191 -5.80 12.12 4.37
C VAL A 191 -5.18 13.12 3.39
N PHE A 192 -4.43 12.64 2.42
CA PHE A 192 -3.88 13.48 1.37
C PHE A 192 -4.21 12.95 -0.01
N GLY A 193 -4.25 13.88 -0.97
CA GLY A 193 -4.45 13.56 -2.37
C GLY A 193 -3.14 13.52 -3.13
N VAL A 194 -3.05 12.60 -4.09
CA VAL A 194 -2.01 12.59 -5.13
C VAL A 194 -2.67 12.79 -6.47
N THR A 195 -2.39 13.91 -7.15
CA THR A 195 -2.97 14.19 -8.46
C THR A 195 -2.40 13.25 -9.53
N ARG A 196 -3.02 13.20 -10.71
CA ARG A 196 -2.49 12.42 -11.85
C ARG A 196 -1.08 12.88 -12.30
N ARG A 197 -0.68 14.10 -11.92
CA ARG A 197 0.64 14.68 -12.20
C ARG A 197 1.64 14.42 -11.07
N GLY A 198 1.25 13.76 -9.99
CA GLY A 198 2.10 13.49 -8.83
C GLY A 198 2.19 14.66 -7.85
N GLU A 199 1.27 15.63 -7.91
CA GLU A 199 1.21 16.71 -6.93
C GLU A 199 0.51 16.22 -5.65
N ILE A 200 1.05 16.57 -4.50
CA ILE A 200 0.50 16.22 -3.19
C ILE A 200 -0.32 17.39 -2.66
N TYR A 201 -1.46 17.12 -2.06
CA TYR A 201 -2.21 18.11 -1.30
C TYR A 201 -2.84 17.51 -0.05
N ALA A 202 -2.81 18.23 1.06
CA ALA A 202 -3.54 17.83 2.26
C ALA A 202 -5.05 17.94 2.00
N MET A 203 -5.79 16.87 2.26
CA MET A 203 -7.26 16.86 2.19
C MET A 203 -7.87 17.05 3.59
N ALA A 204 -7.38 16.29 4.57
CA ALA A 204 -7.79 16.41 5.97
C ALA A 204 -6.62 16.09 6.88
N ARG A 205 -6.68 16.62 8.11
CA ARG A 205 -5.79 16.27 9.22
C ARG A 205 -6.64 15.75 10.37
N ASN A 206 -6.30 14.58 10.91
CA ASN A 206 -7.00 14.05 12.05
C ASN A 206 -6.68 14.87 13.31
N ARG A 207 -7.73 15.16 14.08
CA ARG A 207 -7.65 15.82 15.39
C ARG A 207 -8.38 15.03 16.48
N GLN A 208 -8.74 13.78 16.20
CA GLN A 208 -9.20 12.86 17.22
C GLN A 208 -7.98 12.33 17.97
N ALA A 209 -7.79 12.81 19.19
CA ALA A 209 -6.73 12.34 20.06
C ALA A 209 -7.03 10.90 20.52
N ILE A 210 -6.01 10.05 20.52
CA ILE A 210 -6.04 8.74 21.16
C ILE A 210 -5.82 8.95 22.65
N THR A 211 -6.85 8.77 23.47
CA THR A 211 -6.76 8.96 24.93
C THR A 211 -5.96 7.87 25.63
N SER A 212 -5.70 6.71 24.98
CA SER A 212 -5.03 5.56 25.60
C SER A 212 -3.51 5.70 25.70
N ALA A 213 -2.85 6.48 24.83
CA ALA A 213 -1.39 6.64 24.90
C ALA A 213 -0.95 7.53 26.07
N ALA A 214 -1.64 8.66 26.27
CA ALA A 214 -1.43 9.52 27.44
C ALA A 214 -1.78 8.79 28.75
N ALA A 215 -2.86 8.01 28.81
CA ALA A 215 -3.27 7.34 30.04
C ALA A 215 -2.43 6.08 30.38
N ALA A 216 -1.97 5.30 29.39
CA ALA A 216 -1.23 4.06 29.63
C ALA A 216 0.24 4.27 30.02
N ALA A 217 0.85 5.40 29.63
CA ALA A 217 2.23 5.76 29.96
C ALA A 217 2.36 6.75 31.13
N GLY A 218 1.26 7.10 31.81
CA GLY A 218 1.27 8.15 32.85
C GLY A 218 1.50 9.57 32.30
N GLY A 219 1.27 9.78 31.00
CA GLY A 219 1.42 11.04 30.31
C GLY A 219 0.28 12.02 30.63
N THR A 220 0.63 13.30 30.72
CA THR A 220 -0.33 14.41 30.78
C THR A 220 -0.83 14.73 29.36
N ALA A 221 -1.96 15.45 29.26
CA ALA A 221 -2.60 15.86 28.01
C ALA A 221 -1.77 16.83 27.13
N GLU A 222 -0.46 16.95 27.38
CA GLU A 222 0.43 17.92 26.75
C GLU A 222 1.07 17.41 25.45
N ASP A 223 0.96 16.12 25.13
CA ASP A 223 1.42 15.54 23.84
C ASP A 223 0.41 14.51 23.28
N PRO A 224 -0.62 14.95 22.55
CA PRO A 224 -1.66 14.06 22.03
C PRO A 224 -1.17 13.27 20.80
N GLU A 225 -1.27 11.94 20.87
CA GLU A 225 -1.23 11.07 19.69
C GLU A 225 -2.56 11.15 18.93
N TRP A 226 -2.50 11.14 17.60
CA TRP A 226 -3.67 11.25 16.74
C TRP A 226 -4.02 9.89 16.14
N GLY A 227 -5.32 9.58 16.04
CA GLY A 227 -5.77 8.34 15.40
C GLY A 227 -5.29 8.22 13.96
N GLU A 228 -4.70 7.09 13.58
CA GLU A 228 -4.45 6.74 12.18
C GLU A 228 -5.76 6.70 11.39
N PHE A 229 -5.67 7.00 10.08
CA PHE A 229 -6.80 6.79 9.19
C PHE A 229 -6.74 5.37 8.60
N ALA A 230 -7.79 4.58 8.79
CA ALA A 230 -7.88 3.19 8.36
C ALA A 230 -8.97 2.99 7.29
N GLY A 231 -8.64 3.45 6.09
CA GLY A 231 -9.43 3.20 4.89
C GLY A 231 -10.17 4.43 4.41
N VAL A 232 -10.03 4.69 3.11
CA VAL A 232 -10.72 5.75 2.38
C VAL A 232 -11.42 5.14 1.18
N THR A 233 -12.63 5.60 0.87
CA THR A 233 -13.36 5.21 -0.33
C THR A 233 -14.36 6.27 -0.74
N PHE A 234 -14.90 6.15 -1.94
CA PHE A 234 -15.96 7.01 -2.45
C PHE A 234 -17.23 6.22 -2.68
N SER A 235 -18.35 6.87 -2.39
CA SER A 235 -19.68 6.46 -2.85
C SER A 235 -19.70 6.24 -4.38
N PRO A 236 -20.56 5.35 -4.91
CA PRO A 236 -20.65 5.11 -6.36
C PRO A 236 -21.02 6.34 -7.19
N ASP A 237 -21.80 7.26 -6.61
CA ASP A 237 -22.12 8.57 -7.20
C ASP A 237 -21.00 9.59 -7.03
N GLY A 238 -19.91 9.24 -6.34
CA GLY A 238 -18.73 10.08 -6.15
C GLY A 238 -18.95 11.33 -5.32
N ASP A 239 -20.11 11.50 -4.67
CA ASP A 239 -20.46 12.75 -3.99
C ASP A 239 -20.10 12.77 -2.50
N THR A 240 -19.82 11.58 -1.95
CA THR A 240 -19.37 11.38 -0.57
C THR A 240 -18.09 10.56 -0.53
N MET A 241 -17.07 11.10 0.14
CA MET A 241 -15.91 10.35 0.59
C MET A 241 -16.20 9.77 1.98
N TYR A 242 -15.94 8.49 2.18
CA TYR A 242 -15.92 7.86 3.49
C TYR A 242 -14.48 7.61 3.92
N VAL A 243 -14.15 7.96 5.14
CA VAL A 243 -12.85 7.66 5.74
C VAL A 243 -13.03 7.24 7.19
N ASN A 244 -12.27 6.22 7.63
CA ASN A 244 -12.31 5.77 9.01
C ASN A 244 -11.07 6.25 9.77
N CYS A 245 -11.25 6.56 11.04
CA CYS A 245 -10.21 6.69 12.05
C CYS A 245 -10.24 5.41 12.90
N TYR A 246 -9.16 4.62 12.90
CA TYR A 246 -9.14 3.29 13.51
C TYR A 246 -9.40 3.33 15.01
N ASN A 247 -8.67 4.18 15.72
CA ASN A 247 -8.81 4.43 17.15
C ASN A 247 -9.10 5.92 17.34
N PRO A 248 -10.28 6.32 17.86
CA PRO A 248 -11.24 5.54 18.66
C PRO A 248 -12.32 4.76 17.89
N GLY A 249 -12.24 4.66 16.56
CA GLY A 249 -13.23 3.95 15.75
C GLY A 249 -14.35 4.86 15.26
N THR A 250 -14.00 5.87 14.47
CA THR A 250 -14.97 6.81 13.87
C THR A 250 -14.98 6.69 12.36
N THR A 251 -16.17 6.62 11.74
CA THR A 251 -16.32 6.78 10.29
C THR A 251 -16.84 8.19 9.99
N PHE A 252 -16.15 8.91 9.11
CA PHE A 252 -16.56 10.20 8.59
C PHE A 252 -17.19 10.04 7.21
N ALA A 253 -18.27 10.77 6.97
CA ALA A 253 -18.85 10.97 5.65
C ALA A 253 -18.63 12.43 5.25
N VAL A 254 -17.78 12.66 4.25
CA VAL A 254 -17.38 13.99 3.79
C VAL A 254 -17.99 14.25 2.43
N THR A 255 -18.95 15.17 2.36
CA THR A 255 -19.55 15.64 1.11
C THR A 255 -18.74 16.81 0.54
N GLY A 256 -18.60 16.89 -0.78
CA GLY A 256 -17.87 17.99 -1.41
C GLY A 256 -17.80 17.87 -2.93
N PRO A 257 -17.19 18.86 -3.61
CA PRO A 257 -17.00 18.81 -5.06
C PRO A 257 -15.86 17.84 -5.42
N TRP A 258 -16.10 16.53 -5.33
CA TRP A 258 -15.07 15.51 -5.58
C TRP A 258 -14.74 15.29 -7.06
N ARG A 259 -15.61 15.76 -7.95
CA ARG A 259 -15.52 15.52 -9.39
C ARG A 259 -14.67 16.56 -10.14
N GLY A 260 -14.28 17.64 -9.46
CA GLY A 260 -13.57 18.79 -10.05
C GLY A 260 -14.50 19.77 -10.76
#